data_AF-A0AAJ3HTD2-F1
#
_entry.id   AF-A0AAJ3HTD2-F1
#
_cell.length_a   1.000
_cell.length_b   1.000
_cell.length_c   1.000
_cell.angle_alpha   90.00
_cell.angle_beta   90.00
_cell.angle_gamma   90.00
#
_symmetry.space_group_name_H-M   'P 1'
#
loop_
_entity.id
_entity.type
_entity.pdbx_description
1 polymer ?
#
loop_
_entity_poly.entity_id
_entity_poly.type
_entity_poly.pdbx_seq_one_letter_code
_entity_poly.pdbx_strand_id
1 'polypeptide(L)'
;MIKKFAVILSLFFITACSESQEDKVIAYCMDALNVYSKVTKEQCICFYNETDKKFSSTEIDKMVTSPAKRQEAELTKEGMMFLTIAHSSHCFE
;
A
#
# COMPACT_ATOMS: atom_id res chain seq x y z
N MET A 1 -11.44 39.11 41.41
CA MET A 1 -10.36 38.41 40.67
C MET A 1 -10.98 37.29 39.85
N ILE A 2 -11.29 37.54 38.58
CA ILE A 2 -11.81 36.52 37.66
C ILE A 2 -10.66 36.23 36.69
N LYS A 3 -9.90 35.16 36.95
CA LYS A 3 -8.82 34.73 36.07
C LYS A 3 -9.42 33.94 34.93
N LYS A 4 -9.37 34.58 33.76
CA LYS A 4 -9.59 34.01 32.43
C LYS A 4 -8.76 32.75 32.25
N PHE A 5 -9.40 31.64 31.93
CA PHE A 5 -8.76 30.53 31.23
C PHE A 5 -9.73 30.02 30.16
N ALA A 6 -9.83 30.79 29.08
CA ALA A 6 -10.22 30.25 27.79
C ALA A 6 -9.04 29.40 27.31
N VAL A 7 -8.99 28.14 27.74
CA VAL A 7 -8.09 27.16 27.16
C VAL A 7 -8.69 26.80 25.82
N ILE A 8 -8.12 27.45 24.81
CA ILE A 8 -8.26 27.15 23.39
C ILE A 8 -8.13 25.64 23.26
N LEU A 9 -9.25 24.96 23.01
CA LEU A 9 -9.29 23.57 22.58
C LEU A 9 -8.75 23.56 21.15
N SER A 10 -7.43 23.74 21.05
CA SER A 10 -6.67 23.77 19.82
C SER A 10 -6.81 22.40 19.19
N LEU A 11 -7.81 22.27 18.32
CA LEU A 11 -7.75 21.62 17.01
C LEU A 11 -6.47 20.79 16.82
N PHE A 12 -6.42 19.62 17.46
CA PHE A 12 -5.55 18.53 17.01
C PHE A 12 -6.15 17.92 15.76
N PHE A 13 -6.34 18.74 14.72
CA PHE A 13 -6.27 18.23 13.35
C PHE A 13 -4.78 18.10 13.04
N ILE A 14 -4.13 17.15 13.71
CA ILE A 14 -2.97 16.51 13.09
C ILE A 14 -3.61 15.78 11.92
N THR A 15 -3.67 16.45 10.77
CA THR A 15 -3.88 15.79 9.50
C THR A 15 -2.74 14.80 9.42
N ALA A 16 -2.96 13.56 9.87
CA ALA A 16 -2.14 12.44 9.47
C ALA A 16 -2.09 12.57 7.95
N CYS A 17 -0.92 12.90 7.40
CA CYS A 17 -0.70 12.82 5.97
C CYS A 17 -1.00 11.36 5.63
N SER A 18 -2.21 11.09 5.17
CA SER A 18 -2.59 9.74 4.77
C SER A 18 -1.67 9.41 3.63
N GLU A 19 -0.75 8.47 3.87
CA GLU A 19 0.13 7.95 2.84
C GLU A 19 -0.73 7.55 1.64
N SER A 20 -0.33 7.97 0.44
CA SER A 20 -1.15 7.75 -0.76
C SER A 20 -1.31 6.25 -1.01
N GLN A 21 -2.38 5.86 -1.69
CA GLN A 21 -2.57 4.46 -2.07
C GLN A 21 -1.42 3.95 -2.95
N GLU A 22 -0.90 4.82 -3.82
CA GLU A 22 0.31 4.57 -4.61
C GLU A 22 1.51 4.21 -3.72
N ASP A 23 1.82 5.06 -2.73
CA ASP A 23 2.97 4.85 -1.83
C ASP A 23 2.84 3.52 -1.07
N LYS A 24 1.63 3.19 -0.60
CA LYS A 24 1.37 1.90 0.09
C LYS A 24 1.57 0.71 -0.84
N VAL A 25 1.11 0.79 -2.09
CA VAL A 25 1.30 -0.28 -3.07
C VAL A 25 2.77 -0.44 -3.44
N ILE A 26 3.51 0.67 -3.59
CA ILE A 26 4.95 0.64 -3.87
C ILE A 26 5.70 -0.02 -2.71
N ALA A 27 5.43 0.40 -1.46
CA ALA A 27 6.05 -0.18 -0.28
C ALA A 27 5.74 -1.68 -0.16
N TYR A 28 4.48 -2.06 -0.39
CA TYR A 28 4.04 -3.45 -0.38
C TYR A 28 4.74 -4.29 -1.45
N CYS A 29 4.81 -3.80 -2.69
CA CYS A 29 5.51 -4.44 -3.80
C CYS A 29 6.99 -4.66 -3.49
N MET A 30 7.66 -3.65 -2.94
CA MET A 30 9.06 -3.76 -2.55
C MET A 30 9.26 -4.78 -1.43
N ASP A 31 8.44 -4.78 -0.38
CA ASP A 31 8.56 -5.75 0.71
C ASP A 31 8.28 -7.19 0.25
N ALA A 32 7.26 -7.36 -0.60
CA ALA A 32 6.84 -8.67 -1.11
C ALA A 32 7.86 -9.30 -2.06
N LEU A 33 8.56 -8.50 -2.88
CA LEU A 33 9.44 -9.03 -3.93
C LEU A 33 10.93 -9.00 -3.57
N ASN A 34 11.38 -8.09 -2.69
CA ASN A 34 12.81 -8.01 -2.31
C ASN A 34 13.33 -9.26 -1.59
N VAL A 35 12.45 -10.11 -1.07
CA VAL A 35 12.85 -11.43 -0.53
C VAL A 35 13.28 -12.42 -1.61
N TYR A 36 12.87 -12.20 -2.87
CA TYR A 36 13.21 -13.06 -4.02
C TYR A 36 14.25 -12.43 -4.94
N SER A 37 14.12 -11.14 -5.22
CA SER A 37 15.04 -10.38 -6.08
C SER A 37 14.96 -8.90 -5.78
N LYS A 38 16.05 -8.17 -5.97
CA LYS A 38 16.07 -6.71 -5.76
C LYS A 38 15.17 -6.04 -6.80
N VAL A 39 14.07 -5.44 -6.36
CA VAL A 39 13.16 -4.65 -7.21
C VAL A 39 13.43 -3.16 -7.06
N THR A 40 13.23 -2.43 -8.15
CA THR A 40 13.37 -0.97 -8.20
C THR A 40 12.04 -0.26 -7.92
N LYS A 41 12.12 1.03 -7.56
CA LYS A 41 10.92 1.84 -7.36
C LYS A 41 10.13 1.98 -8.66
N GLU A 42 10.78 2.14 -9.81
CA GLU A 42 10.09 2.24 -11.11
C GLU A 42 9.26 0.99 -11.42
N GLN A 43 9.77 -0.21 -11.14
CA GLN A 43 9.04 -1.46 -11.33
C GLN A 43 7.79 -1.54 -10.44
N CYS A 44 7.87 -1.06 -9.20
CA CYS A 44 6.71 -1.03 -8.31
C CYS A 44 5.71 0.09 -8.65
N ILE A 45 6.15 1.20 -9.27
CA ILE A 45 5.25 2.21 -9.85
C ILE A 45 4.50 1.61 -11.05
N CYS A 46 5.19 0.88 -11.93
CA CYS A 46 4.57 0.14 -13.02
C CYS A 46 3.50 -0.83 -12.49
N PHE A 47 3.82 -1.59 -11.43
CA PHE A 47 2.88 -2.50 -10.78
C PHE A 47 1.65 -1.78 -10.23
N TYR A 48 1.82 -0.62 -9.58
CA TYR A 48 0.70 0.19 -9.10
C TYR A 48 -0.22 0.61 -10.25
N ASN A 49 0.33 1.12 -11.35
CA ASN A 49 -0.45 1.53 -12.52
C ASN A 49 -1.26 0.38 -13.13
N GLU A 50 -0.70 -0.83 -13.16
CA GLU A 50 -1.44 -2.02 -13.64
C GLU A 50 -2.48 -2.51 -12.64
N THR A 51 -2.25 -2.31 -11.34
CA THR A 51 -3.21 -2.63 -10.28
C THR A 51 -4.40 -1.68 -10.33
N ASP A 52 -4.14 -0.36 -10.43
CA ASP A 52 -5.15 0.71 -10.46
C ASP A 52 -6.10 0.60 -11.66
N LYS A 53 -5.59 0.12 -12.80
CA LYS A 53 -6.43 -0.16 -13.98
C LYS A 53 -7.40 -1.33 -13.81
N LYS A 54 -7.11 -2.29 -12.91
CA LYS A 54 -7.83 -3.56 -12.81
C LYS A 54 -8.71 -3.69 -11.57
N PHE A 55 -8.39 -2.98 -10.49
CA PHE A 55 -9.08 -3.12 -9.21
C PHE A 55 -9.59 -1.79 -8.69
N SER A 56 -10.67 -1.84 -7.90
CA SER A 56 -11.14 -0.66 -7.20
C SER A 56 -10.18 -0.26 -6.07
N SER A 57 -10.16 1.02 -5.71
CA SER A 57 -9.34 1.53 -4.61
C SER A 57 -9.54 0.74 -3.30
N THR A 58 -10.77 0.33 -2.97
CA THR A 58 -11.05 -0.52 -1.79
C THR A 58 -10.42 -1.91 -1.88
N GLU A 59 -10.36 -2.50 -3.07
CA GLU A 59 -9.70 -3.79 -3.28
C GLU A 59 -8.18 -3.68 -3.20
N ILE A 60 -7.63 -2.57 -3.69
CA ILE A 60 -6.20 -2.25 -3.59
C ILE A 60 -5.81 -2.06 -2.13
N ASP A 61 -6.61 -1.32 -1.35
CA ASP A 61 -6.39 -1.14 0.08
C ASP A 61 -6.39 -2.47 0.84
N LYS A 62 -7.31 -3.38 0.50
CA LYS A 62 -7.34 -4.74 1.06
C LYS A 62 -6.09 -5.54 0.68
N MET A 63 -5.63 -5.41 -0.56
CA MET A 63 -4.41 -6.08 -1.02
C MET A 63 -3.19 -5.66 -0.18
N VAL A 64 -2.97 -4.37 0.01
CA VAL A 64 -1.78 -3.84 0.71
C VAL A 64 -1.85 -3.94 2.24
N THR A 65 -3.04 -4.14 2.81
CA THR A 65 -3.22 -4.40 4.25
C THR A 65 -3.11 -5.88 4.60
N SER A 66 -3.21 -6.77 3.62
CA SER A 66 -2.89 -8.18 3.78
C SER A 66 -1.38 -8.34 4.01
N PRO A 67 -0.91 -9.31 4.81
CA PRO A 67 0.52 -9.57 4.94
C PRO A 67 1.16 -9.83 3.57
N ALA A 68 2.30 -9.19 3.30
CA ALA A 68 3.11 -9.47 2.12
C ALA A 68 3.54 -10.95 2.18
N LYS A 69 3.04 -11.77 1.25
CA LYS A 69 3.24 -13.22 1.33
C LYS A 69 4.69 -13.58 1.06
N ARG A 70 5.35 -14.04 2.12
CA ARG A 70 6.64 -14.74 2.06
C ARG A 70 6.29 -16.22 2.04
N GLN A 71 6.71 -16.93 0.98
CA GLN A 71 6.66 -18.38 0.75
C GLN A 71 5.95 -19.20 1.87
N GLU A 72 4.86 -19.89 1.52
CA GLU A 72 4.21 -21.01 2.26
C GLU A 72 2.93 -20.78 3.09
N ALA A 73 2.30 -19.61 3.08
CA ALA A 73 0.94 -19.46 3.64
C ALA A 73 -0.17 -19.62 2.59
N GLU A 74 -1.29 -20.22 3.00
CA GLU A 74 -2.53 -20.43 2.23
C GLU A 74 -2.86 -19.28 1.26
N LEU A 75 -3.29 -19.60 0.03
CA LEU A 75 -3.49 -18.61 -1.03
C LEU A 75 -4.77 -17.75 -0.81
N THR A 76 -4.74 -16.82 0.16
CA THR A 76 -5.70 -15.70 0.31
C THR A 76 -6.01 -14.99 -1.01
N LYS A 77 -7.22 -14.43 -1.10
CA LYS A 77 -7.71 -13.66 -2.25
C LYS A 77 -6.77 -12.50 -2.60
N GLU A 78 -6.31 -11.76 -1.61
CA GLU A 78 -5.43 -10.61 -1.74
C GLU A 78 -4.06 -11.02 -2.30
N GLY A 79 -3.52 -12.16 -1.82
CA GLY A 79 -2.28 -12.71 -2.37
C GLY A 79 -2.44 -13.17 -3.82
N MET A 80 -3.59 -13.73 -4.19
CA MET A 80 -3.88 -14.08 -5.59
C MET A 80 -3.97 -12.84 -6.48
N MET A 81 -4.59 -11.76 -6.00
CA MET A 81 -4.63 -10.49 -6.72
C MET A 81 -3.22 -9.98 -7.00
N PHE A 82 -2.38 -9.90 -5.97
CA PHE A 82 -0.98 -9.48 -6.12
C PHE A 82 -0.23 -10.33 -7.15
N LEU A 83 -0.28 -11.65 -7.01
CA LEU A 83 0.42 -12.58 -7.92
C LEU A 83 -0.10 -12.47 -9.37
N THR A 84 -1.41 -12.30 -9.55
CA THR A 84 -2.02 -12.14 -10.87
C THR A 84 -1.50 -10.90 -11.58
N ILE A 85 -1.39 -9.78 -10.87
CA ILE A 85 -0.81 -8.55 -11.45
C ILE A 85 0.68 -8.70 -11.68
N ALA A 86 1.41 -9.24 -10.70
CA ALA A 86 2.86 -9.39 -10.81
C ALA A 86 3.23 -10.25 -12.03
N HIS A 87 2.44 -11.28 -12.32
CA HIS A 87 2.64 -12.15 -13.49
C HIS A 87 2.16 -11.53 -14.81
N SER A 88 1.10 -10.71 -14.82
CA SER A 88 0.51 -10.17 -16.05
C SER A 88 0.98 -8.77 -16.45
N SER A 89 1.72 -8.08 -15.58
CA SER A 89 2.07 -6.66 -15.75
C SER A 89 3.35 -6.41 -16.56
N HIS A 90 4.17 -7.43 -16.80
CA HIS A 90 5.51 -7.30 -17.41
C HIS A 90 6.44 -6.29 -16.69
N CYS A 91 6.10 -5.85 -15.47
CA CYS A 91 6.85 -4.84 -14.74
C CYS A 91 8.17 -5.36 -14.15
N PHE A 92 8.40 -6.67 -14.15
CA PHE A 92 9.53 -7.32 -13.46
C PHE A 92 10.38 -8.20 -14.38
N GLU A 93 10.26 -8.04 -15.69
CA GLU A 93 11.05 -8.73 -16.71
C GLU A 93 12.40 -8.06 -16.99
#